data_AF-A0A4P7D1E5-F1
#
_entry.id   AF-A0A4P7D1E5-F1
#
_cell.length_a   1.000
_cell.length_b   1.000
_cell.length_c   1.000
_cell.angle_alpha   90.00
_cell.angle_beta   90.00
_cell.angle_gamma   90.00
#
_symmetry.space_group_name_H-M   'P 1'
#
loop_
_entity.id
_entity.type
_entity.pdbx_description
1 polymer ?
#
loop_
_entity_poly.entity_id
_entity_poly.type
_entity_poly.pdbx_seq_one_letter_code
_entity_poly.pdbx_strand_id
1 'polypeptide(L)'
;MHEHAEDDLALIEARSPNDAYDIWAFLEIVDGSDELKDRLCSWHYRQTHKDPQLDCKAVVALQQTGYNVYRMYSLEMEWGRRHYRILYAYEPATDPDDEMFHILAVVLKRTDDTVPELRDEAYNYEPDHRITLRVRSDYEELGLAIRH
;
A
#
# COMPACT_ATOMS: atom_id res chain seq x y z
N MET A 1 -1.54 -10.57 4.90
CA MET A 1 -1.53 -9.14 5.28
C MET A 1 -0.85 -9.01 6.64
N HIS A 2 -0.08 -7.95 6.89
CA HIS A 2 0.62 -7.76 8.18
C HIS A 2 -0.33 -7.27 9.28
N GLU A 3 -0.09 -7.63 10.55
CA GLU A 3 -0.93 -7.27 11.71
C GLU A 3 -1.17 -5.75 11.80
N HIS A 4 -0.11 -4.95 11.63
CA HIS A 4 -0.23 -3.49 11.63
C HIS A 4 -1.12 -2.92 10.51
N ALA A 5 -1.29 -3.63 9.40
CA ALA A 5 -2.21 -3.22 8.34
C ALA A 5 -3.67 -3.54 8.69
N GLU A 6 -3.92 -4.56 9.51
CA GLU A 6 -5.24 -4.83 10.06
C GLU A 6 -5.65 -3.77 11.08
N ASP A 7 -4.72 -3.36 11.97
CA ASP A 7 -4.94 -2.26 12.90
C ASP A 7 -5.24 -0.94 12.20
N ASP A 8 -4.52 -0.66 11.11
CA ASP A 8 -4.77 0.49 10.26
C ASP A 8 -6.22 0.49 9.71
N LEU A 9 -6.70 -0.66 9.22
CA LEU A 9 -8.07 -0.81 8.72
C LEU A 9 -9.10 -0.62 9.84
N ALA A 10 -8.86 -1.15 11.04
CA ALA A 10 -9.74 -0.95 12.18
C ALA A 10 -9.82 0.54 12.60
N LEU A 11 -8.69 1.27 12.55
CA LEU A 11 -8.66 2.71 12.78
C LEU A 11 -9.43 3.50 11.73
N ILE A 12 -9.35 3.08 10.46
CA ILE A 12 -10.15 3.67 9.38
C ILE A 12 -11.63 3.35 9.60
N GLU A 13 -11.98 2.12 9.96
CA GLU A 13 -13.36 1.69 10.20
C GLU A 13 -14.02 2.51 11.32
N ALA A 14 -13.29 2.77 12.41
CA ALA A 14 -13.76 3.61 13.51
C ALA A 14 -14.09 5.06 13.09
N ARG A 15 -13.49 5.55 11.99
CA ARG A 15 -13.69 6.92 11.47
C ARG A 15 -14.67 6.96 10.30
N SER A 16 -14.57 5.98 9.41
CA SER A 16 -15.32 5.86 8.16
C SER A 16 -15.51 4.36 7.82
N PRO A 17 -16.59 3.74 8.34
CA PRO A 17 -16.87 2.32 8.11
C PRO A 17 -16.98 1.96 6.63
N ASN A 18 -17.57 2.85 5.82
CA ASN A 18 -17.74 2.62 4.38
C ASN A 18 -16.39 2.57 3.65
N ASP A 19 -15.47 3.50 3.95
CA ASP A 19 -14.14 3.48 3.34
C ASP A 19 -13.38 2.21 3.72
N ALA A 20 -13.44 1.80 4.99
CA ALA A 20 -12.81 0.58 5.44
C ALA A 20 -13.36 -0.66 4.72
N TYR A 21 -14.69 -0.76 4.59
CA TYR A 21 -15.34 -1.86 3.88
C TYR A 21 -14.93 -1.91 2.40
N ASP A 22 -14.93 -0.76 1.71
CA ASP A 22 -14.53 -0.70 0.31
C ASP A 22 -13.04 -1.03 0.11
N ILE A 23 -12.18 -0.64 1.05
CA ILE A 23 -10.76 -1.01 1.03
C ILE A 23 -10.61 -2.53 1.26
N TRP A 24 -11.35 -3.10 2.21
CA TRP A 24 -11.34 -4.53 2.49
C TRP A 24 -11.76 -5.34 1.26
N ALA A 25 -12.89 -4.98 0.65
CA ALA A 25 -13.38 -5.61 -0.57
C ALA A 25 -12.36 -5.49 -1.73
N PHE A 26 -11.70 -4.33 -1.86
CA PHE A 26 -10.64 -4.16 -2.85
C PHE A 26 -9.44 -5.08 -2.59
N LEU A 27 -9.02 -5.23 -1.33
CA LEU A 27 -7.93 -6.13 -0.94
C LEU A 27 -8.28 -7.60 -1.20
N GLU A 28 -9.51 -8.03 -0.93
CA GLU A 28 -9.99 -9.39 -1.26
C GLU A 28 -9.94 -9.66 -2.77
N ILE A 29 -10.35 -8.68 -3.59
CA ILE A 29 -10.31 -8.81 -5.05
C ILE A 29 -8.87 -8.96 -5.54
N VAL A 30 -7.94 -8.16 -5.00
CA VAL A 30 -6.51 -8.26 -5.34
C VAL A 30 -5.95 -9.60 -4.88
N ASP A 31 -6.31 -10.06 -3.69
CA ASP A 31 -5.82 -11.32 -3.15
C ASP A 31 -6.31 -12.54 -3.96
N GLY A 32 -7.57 -12.53 -4.38
CA GLY A 32 -8.18 -13.60 -5.18
C GLY A 32 -7.82 -13.58 -6.67
N SER A 33 -6.93 -12.69 -7.13
CA SER A 33 -6.61 -12.53 -8.55
C SER A 33 -5.10 -12.51 -8.81
N ASP A 34 -4.56 -13.67 -9.22
CA ASP A 34 -3.17 -13.80 -9.68
C ASP A 34 -2.84 -12.81 -10.80
N GLU A 35 -3.80 -12.57 -11.69
CA GLU A 35 -3.67 -11.57 -12.76
C GLU A 35 -3.46 -10.15 -12.20
N LEU A 36 -4.21 -9.74 -11.17
CA LEU A 36 -4.01 -8.42 -10.55
C LEU A 36 -2.69 -8.37 -9.77
N LYS A 37 -2.30 -9.44 -9.09
CA LYS A 37 -0.99 -9.55 -8.41
C LYS A 37 0.16 -9.40 -9.40
N ASP A 38 0.15 -10.14 -10.51
CA ASP A 38 1.14 -10.02 -11.59
C ASP A 38 1.20 -8.59 -12.16
N ARG A 39 0.04 -7.95 -12.32
CA ARG A 39 -0.04 -6.57 -12.83
C ARG A 39 0.53 -5.54 -11.85
N LEU A 40 0.41 -5.74 -10.54
CA LEU A 40 1.00 -4.87 -9.51
C LEU A 40 2.53 -4.84 -9.55
N CYS A 41 3.15 -5.85 -10.16
CA CYS A 41 4.58 -5.95 -10.40
C CYS A 41 5.07 -5.09 -11.57
N SER A 42 4.17 -4.65 -12.44
CA SER A 42 4.48 -3.87 -13.64
C SER A 42 4.32 -2.37 -13.35
N TRP A 43 5.42 -1.70 -13.00
CA TRP A 43 5.54 -0.32 -12.48
C TRP A 43 4.85 0.80 -13.32
N HIS A 44 4.32 0.47 -14.50
CA HIS A 44 3.66 1.40 -15.43
C HIS A 44 2.24 0.98 -15.81
N TYR A 45 1.55 0.15 -15.00
CA TYR A 45 0.22 -0.38 -15.31
C TYR A 45 -0.77 0.68 -15.85
N ARG A 46 -0.87 1.84 -15.20
CA ARG A 46 -1.74 2.95 -15.66
C ARG A 46 -1.41 3.47 -17.07
N GLN A 47 -0.15 3.36 -17.50
CA GLN A 47 0.31 3.86 -18.80
C GLN A 47 0.24 2.80 -19.89
N THR A 48 0.20 1.51 -19.52
CA THR A 48 0.23 0.39 -20.47
C THR A 48 -1.12 -0.28 -20.68
N HIS A 49 -2.13 0.03 -19.85
CA HIS A 49 -3.48 -0.52 -19.96
C HIS A 49 -4.52 0.52 -20.41
N LYS A 50 -5.44 0.06 -21.26
CA LYS A 50 -6.52 0.89 -21.85
C LYS A 50 -7.56 1.33 -20.82
N ASP A 51 -7.75 0.54 -19.75
CA ASP A 51 -8.68 0.84 -18.66
C ASP A 51 -8.13 0.32 -17.31
N PRO A 52 -7.25 1.08 -16.64
CA PRO A 52 -6.60 0.63 -15.43
C PRO A 52 -7.55 0.72 -14.22
N GLN A 53 -7.71 -0.38 -13.49
CA GLN A 53 -8.56 -0.44 -12.29
C GLN A 53 -7.88 0.10 -11.02
N LEU A 54 -6.55 0.16 -11.03
CA LEU A 54 -5.72 0.64 -9.93
C LEU A 54 -4.50 1.41 -10.45
N ASP A 55 -3.89 2.21 -9.58
CA ASP A 55 -2.60 2.86 -9.83
C ASP A 55 -1.62 2.35 -8.78
N CYS A 56 -0.45 1.88 -9.23
CA CYS A 56 0.65 1.47 -8.37
C CYS A 56 1.90 2.29 -8.68
N LYS A 57 2.65 2.65 -7.63
CA LYS A 57 3.91 3.40 -7.78
C LYS A 57 4.89 3.07 -6.64
N ALA A 58 6.17 3.10 -6.96
CA ALA A 58 7.24 3.08 -5.97
C ALA A 58 7.09 4.17 -4.90
N VAL A 59 7.40 3.82 -3.64
CA VAL A 59 7.68 4.81 -2.58
C VAL A 59 9.16 5.18 -2.67
N VAL A 60 9.44 6.29 -3.33
CA VAL A 60 10.81 6.69 -3.72
C VAL A 60 11.78 6.74 -2.52
N ALA A 61 11.35 7.31 -1.40
CA ALA A 61 12.18 7.41 -0.19
C ALA A 61 12.66 6.04 0.32
N LEU A 62 11.80 5.01 0.25
CA LEU A 62 12.12 3.66 0.68
C LEU A 62 12.99 2.92 -0.36
N GLN A 63 12.65 3.05 -1.65
CA GLN A 63 13.42 2.43 -2.72
C GLN A 63 14.85 2.96 -2.83
N GLN A 64 15.07 4.25 -2.60
CA GLN A 64 16.43 4.83 -2.58
C GLN A 64 17.31 4.25 -1.49
N THR A 65 16.70 3.67 -0.45
CA THR A 65 17.39 2.98 0.64
C THR A 65 17.37 1.46 0.50
N GLY A 66 16.86 0.95 -0.63
CA GLY A 66 16.90 -0.46 -1.00
C GLY A 66 15.67 -1.29 -0.65
N TYR A 67 14.65 -0.70 -0.02
CA TYR A 67 13.40 -1.39 0.31
C TYR A 67 12.47 -1.43 -0.91
N ASN A 68 12.00 -2.62 -1.28
CA ASN A 68 11.12 -2.80 -2.43
C ASN A 68 9.65 -2.52 -2.10
N VAL A 69 9.35 -1.30 -1.66
CA VAL A 69 8.01 -0.88 -1.20
C VAL A 69 7.31 0.01 -2.23
N TYR A 70 6.05 -0.30 -2.43
CA TYR A 70 5.14 0.36 -3.36
C TYR A 70 3.93 0.89 -2.62
N ARG A 71 3.20 1.76 -3.31
CA ARG A 71 1.86 2.20 -2.93
C ARG A 71 0.88 1.87 -4.04
N MET A 72 -0.35 1.52 -3.67
CA MET A 72 -1.47 1.43 -4.59
C MET A 72 -2.71 2.14 -4.08
N TYR A 73 -3.64 2.38 -5.01
CA TYR A 73 -5.01 2.79 -4.72
C TYR A 73 -5.94 2.41 -5.87
N SER A 74 -7.22 2.18 -5.57
CA SER A 74 -8.24 1.94 -6.59
C SER A 74 -8.52 3.21 -7.41
N LEU A 75 -8.58 3.08 -8.73
CA LEU A 75 -9.01 4.15 -9.63
C LEU A 75 -10.53 4.24 -9.76
N GLU A 76 -11.25 3.18 -9.40
CA GLU A 76 -12.71 3.09 -9.47
C GLU A 76 -13.38 3.66 -8.21
N MET A 77 -12.73 3.52 -7.05
CA MET A 77 -13.28 3.96 -5.77
C MET A 77 -12.91 5.42 -5.44
N GLU A 78 -13.86 6.17 -4.89
CA GLU A 78 -13.65 7.58 -4.51
C GLU A 78 -12.56 7.75 -3.45
N TRP A 79 -12.52 6.83 -2.47
CA TRP A 79 -11.50 6.80 -1.42
C TRP A 79 -10.08 6.65 -1.97
N GLY A 80 -9.93 5.88 -3.05
CA GLY A 80 -8.63 5.54 -3.64
C GLY A 80 -7.96 6.77 -4.23
N ARG A 81 -8.70 7.61 -4.94
CA ARG A 81 -8.11 8.80 -5.59
C ARG A 81 -7.63 9.83 -4.59
N ARG A 82 -8.31 9.99 -3.45
CA ARG A 82 -8.13 11.15 -2.57
C ARG A 82 -7.57 10.85 -1.18
N HIS A 83 -8.01 9.76 -0.54
CA HIS A 83 -7.91 9.66 0.91
C HIS A 83 -6.89 8.61 1.36
N TYR A 84 -6.92 7.39 0.82
CA TYR A 84 -6.09 6.30 1.37
C TYR A 84 -5.10 5.74 0.38
N ARG A 85 -4.04 5.15 0.91
CA ARG A 85 -2.99 4.46 0.17
C ARG A 85 -2.68 3.15 0.85
N ILE A 86 -2.57 2.10 0.06
CA ILE A 86 -2.14 0.80 0.56
C ILE A 86 -0.66 0.69 0.24
N LEU A 87 0.17 0.47 1.25
CA LEU A 87 1.60 0.23 1.10
C LEU A 87 1.85 -1.27 1.11
N TYR A 88 2.60 -1.74 0.14
CA TYR A 88 2.87 -3.16 -0.02
C TYR A 88 4.30 -3.41 -0.47
N ALA A 89 4.83 -4.57 -0.10
CA ALA A 89 6.04 -5.13 -0.66
C ALA A 89 5.69 -6.20 -1.69
N TYR A 90 6.54 -6.30 -2.70
CA TYR A 90 6.50 -7.40 -3.64
C TYR A 90 7.88 -8.02 -3.77
N GLU A 91 7.99 -9.34 -3.70
CA GLU A 91 9.21 -10.06 -4.01
C GLU A 91 8.91 -11.16 -5.04
N PRO A 92 9.65 -11.24 -6.16
CA PRO A 92 9.49 -12.36 -7.07
C PRO A 92 9.83 -13.65 -6.34
N ALA A 93 8.82 -14.47 -6.08
CA ALA A 93 9.00 -15.74 -5.44
C ALA A 93 9.95 -16.64 -6.23
N THR A 94 10.80 -17.36 -5.48
CA THR A 94 11.68 -18.36 -6.05
C THR A 94 10.96 -19.71 -6.16
N ASP A 95 9.97 -19.93 -5.29
CA ASP A 95 9.06 -21.08 -5.27
C ASP A 95 7.61 -20.61 -5.52
N PRO A 96 6.82 -21.22 -6.41
CA PRO A 96 5.41 -20.84 -6.64
C PRO A 96 4.53 -20.80 -5.39
N ASP A 97 4.93 -21.42 -4.27
CA ASP A 97 4.19 -21.40 -3.00
C ASP A 97 4.56 -20.24 -2.06
N ASP A 98 5.60 -19.43 -2.37
CA ASP A 98 5.98 -18.29 -1.54
C ASP A 98 5.07 -17.07 -1.79
N GLU A 99 4.64 -16.40 -0.71
CA GLU A 99 3.86 -15.17 -0.79
C GLU A 99 4.67 -14.07 -1.50
N MET A 100 4.29 -13.73 -2.72
CA MET A 100 4.96 -12.68 -3.49
C MET A 100 4.53 -11.26 -3.08
N PHE A 101 3.48 -11.14 -2.26
CA PHE A 101 2.75 -9.88 -2.07
C PHE A 101 2.34 -9.67 -0.61
N HIS A 102 2.92 -8.66 0.03
CA HIS A 102 2.67 -8.36 1.45
C HIS A 102 2.11 -6.95 1.62
N ILE A 103 0.91 -6.85 2.18
CA ILE A 103 0.34 -5.57 2.61
C ILE A 103 0.97 -5.17 3.95
N LEU A 104 1.66 -4.03 3.97
CA LEU A 104 2.40 -3.51 5.12
C LEU A 104 1.65 -2.39 5.85
N ALA A 105 0.80 -1.63 5.15
CA ALA A 105 0.04 -0.54 5.76
C ALA A 105 -1.16 -0.11 4.91
N VAL A 106 -2.20 0.41 5.57
CA VAL A 106 -3.32 1.11 4.93
C VAL A 106 -3.44 2.50 5.55
N VAL A 107 -3.12 3.55 4.79
CA VAL A 107 -2.80 4.84 5.39
C VAL A 107 -3.60 5.98 4.77
N LEU A 108 -4.05 6.91 5.61
CA LEU A 108 -4.53 8.20 5.14
C LEU A 108 -3.37 8.94 4.47
N LYS A 109 -3.54 9.37 3.23
CA LYS A 109 -2.58 10.18 2.50
C LYS A 109 -2.70 11.63 2.91
N ARG A 110 -1.56 12.27 3.20
CA ARG A 110 -1.51 13.71 3.41
C ARG A 110 -1.83 14.46 2.11
N THR A 111 -2.76 15.38 2.21
CA THR A 111 -3.18 16.32 1.17
C THR A 111 -3.28 17.72 1.77
N ASP A 112 -3.42 18.74 0.92
CA ASP A 112 -3.61 20.13 1.38
C ASP A 112 -4.90 20.27 2.22
N ASP A 113 -5.91 19.47 1.91
CA ASP A 113 -7.21 19.41 2.59
C ASP A 113 -7.21 18.56 3.87
N THR A 114 -6.08 17.94 4.24
CA THR A 114 -6.01 17.15 5.48
C THR A 114 -6.19 18.07 6.70
N VAL A 115 -7.22 17.77 7.49
CA VAL A 115 -7.57 18.53 8.70
C VAL A 115 -6.38 18.56 9.68
N PRO A 116 -6.13 19.68 10.38
CA PRO A 116 -4.93 19.87 11.21
C PRO A 116 -4.67 18.73 12.20
N GLU A 117 -5.73 18.19 12.80
CA GLU A 117 -5.70 17.15 13.83
C GLU A 117 -5.18 15.82 13.30
N LEU A 118 -5.29 15.58 11.98
CA LEU A 118 -4.85 14.34 11.33
C LEU A 118 -3.54 14.51 10.55
N ARG A 119 -2.94 15.71 10.52
CA ARG A 119 -1.78 15.98 9.65
C ARG A 119 -0.53 15.19 10.01
N ASP A 120 -0.29 14.99 11.29
CA ASP A 120 0.87 14.21 11.78
C ASP A 120 0.63 12.71 11.64
N GLU A 121 -0.64 12.30 11.52
CA GLU A 121 -1.01 10.92 11.24
C GLU A 121 -0.96 10.58 9.76
N ALA A 122 -1.32 11.55 8.92
CA ALA A 122 -1.46 11.38 7.48
C ALA A 122 -0.10 11.23 6.81
N TYR A 123 0.03 10.12 6.08
CA TYR A 123 1.27 9.72 5.44
C TYR A 123 1.72 10.71 4.36
N ASN A 124 2.93 11.22 4.51
CA ASN A 124 3.55 12.21 3.61
C ASN A 124 4.75 11.67 2.82
N TYR A 125 5.08 10.39 2.93
CA TYR A 125 6.23 9.75 2.27
C TYR A 125 7.62 10.19 2.74
N GLU A 126 7.72 10.93 3.86
CA GLU A 126 9.02 11.33 4.39
C GLU A 126 9.75 10.16 5.06
N PRO A 127 11.09 10.07 4.96
CA PRO A 127 11.87 8.97 5.52
C PRO A 127 11.72 8.78 7.04
N ASP A 128 11.49 9.87 7.78
CA ASP A 128 11.35 9.93 9.22
C ASP A 128 9.90 9.87 9.71
N HIS A 129 8.94 9.78 8.78
CA HIS A 129 7.53 9.66 9.14
C HIS A 129 7.26 8.35 9.89
N ARG A 130 6.42 8.39 10.94
CA ARG A 130 6.11 7.21 11.79
C ARG A 130 5.72 5.96 11.00
N ILE A 131 4.92 6.15 9.94
CA ILE A 131 4.49 5.09 9.02
C ILE A 131 5.67 4.53 8.24
N THR A 132 6.57 5.38 7.74
CA THR A 132 7.78 4.91 7.02
C THR A 132 8.65 4.06 7.94
N LEU A 133 8.87 4.52 9.18
CA LEU A 133 9.66 3.78 10.17
C LEU A 133 9.03 2.42 10.50
N ARG A 134 7.71 2.38 10.72
CA ARG A 134 6.97 1.14 10.96
C ARG A 134 7.07 0.19 9.75
N VAL A 135 6.80 0.67 8.55
CA VAL A 135 6.88 -0.12 7.31
C VAL A 135 8.26 -0.72 7.09
N ARG A 136 9.35 -0.02 7.49
CA ARG A 136 10.70 -0.59 7.45
C ARG A 136 10.89 -1.73 8.44
N SER A 137 10.41 -1.57 9.67
CA SER A 137 10.42 -2.64 10.68
C SER A 137 9.67 -3.87 10.18
N ASP A 138 8.43 -3.67 9.72
CA ASP A 138 7.57 -4.76 9.21
C ASP A 138 8.23 -5.46 8.00
N TYR A 139 8.86 -4.69 7.10
CA TYR A 139 9.59 -5.26 5.96
C TYR A 139 10.80 -6.11 6.38
N GLU A 140 11.55 -5.66 7.39
CA GLU A 140 12.72 -6.38 7.93
C GLU A 140 12.29 -7.64 8.70
N GLU A 141 11.18 -7.58 9.42
CA GLU A 141 10.59 -8.72 10.14
C GLU A 141 10.12 -9.82 9.19
N LEU A 142 9.64 -9.47 8.00
CA LEU A 142 9.33 -10.41 6.93
C LEU A 142 10.59 -11.06 6.31
N GLY A 143 11.80 -10.56 6.61
CA GLY A 143 13.05 -11.11 6.08
C GLY A 143 13.30 -10.85 4.59
N LEU A 144 12.60 -9.87 4.01
CA LEU A 144 12.68 -9.54 2.59
C LEU A 144 14.03 -8.88 2.22
N ALA A 145 14.48 -9.07 0.99
CA ALA A 145 15.79 -8.59 0.56
C ALA A 145 15.87 -7.05 0.40
N ILE A 146 16.86 -6.43 1.06
CA ILE A 146 17.19 -5.01 0.90
C ILE A 146 18.31 -4.86 -0.14
N ARG A 147 18.07 -4.10 -1.22
CA ARG A 147 18.99 -3.98 -2.37
C ARG A 147 19.72 -2.63 -2.37
N HIS A 148 21.04 -2.64 -2.19
CA HIS A 148 21.87 -1.44 -2.17
C HIS A 148 22.43 -1.04 -3.54
#